data_AF-K2R283-F1
#
_entry.id   AF-K2R283-F1
#
_cell.length_a   1.000
_cell.length_b   1.000
_cell.length_c   1.000
_cell.angle_alpha   90.00
_cell.angle_beta   90.00
_cell.angle_gamma   90.00
#
_symmetry.space_group_name_H-M   'P 1'
#
loop_
_entity.id
_entity.type
_entity.pdbx_description
1 polymer ?
#
loop_
_entity_poly.entity_id
_entity_poly.type
_entity_poly.pdbx_seq_one_letter_code
_entity_poly.pdbx_strand_id
1 'polypeptide(L)'
;MVLCKITVLKTTVQSELAGDYCQQEVGPCPLLHEGQEFVTGFEKPEGFCDWAWNDLLRFVTALLTGGNFKEDLFQGWMKDENTMIACCTDGIRPVIFLLERVED
;
A
#
# COMPACT_ATOMS: atom_id res chain seq x y z
N MET A 1 14.62 -10.62 12.23
CA MET A 1 13.15 -10.84 12.40
C MET A 1 12.47 -10.55 11.07
N VAL A 2 11.38 -11.21 10.68
CA VAL A 2 10.71 -10.87 9.40
C VAL A 2 9.88 -9.61 9.60
N LEU A 3 10.15 -8.58 8.81
CA LEU A 3 9.45 -7.30 8.81
C LEU A 3 8.94 -6.98 7.41
N CYS A 4 8.03 -6.02 7.33
CA CYS A 4 7.51 -5.48 6.09
C CYS A 4 7.85 -3.99 6.01
N LYS A 5 8.59 -3.61 4.96
CA LYS A 5 8.80 -2.23 4.58
C LYS A 5 7.67 -1.79 3.65
N ILE A 6 7.05 -0.66 3.96
CA ILE A 6 6.00 -0.02 3.19
C ILE A 6 6.56 1.28 2.64
N THR A 7 6.65 1.38 1.32
CA THR A 7 7.13 2.57 0.61
C THR A 7 5.98 3.21 -0.16
N VAL A 8 5.71 4.50 0.07
CA VAL A 8 4.72 5.25 -0.71
C VAL A 8 5.31 5.56 -2.08
N LEU A 9 4.82 4.89 -3.12
CA LEU A 9 5.32 5.09 -4.48
C LEU A 9 4.69 6.30 -5.16
N LYS A 10 3.36 6.42 -5.08
CA LYS A 10 2.61 7.46 -5.77
C LYS A 10 1.41 7.94 -4.98
N THR A 11 1.14 9.24 -5.04
CA THR A 11 -0.15 9.80 -4.63
C THR A 11 -0.88 10.28 -5.88
N THR A 12 -2.11 9.82 -6.08
CA THR A 12 -2.86 10.10 -7.31
C THR A 12 -4.18 10.78 -7.00
N VAL A 13 -4.76 11.42 -8.02
CA VAL A 13 -6.10 12.01 -7.98
C VAL A 13 -6.80 11.68 -9.29
N GLN A 14 -8.01 11.15 -9.21
CA GLN A 14 -8.91 10.92 -10.34
C GLN A 14 -9.76 12.18 -10.54
N SER A 15 -9.18 13.20 -11.17
CA SER A 15 -9.79 14.54 -11.24
C SER A 15 -11.15 14.56 -11.94
N GLU A 16 -11.36 13.71 -12.96
CA GLU A 16 -12.66 13.58 -13.64
C GLU A 16 -13.74 13.08 -12.66
N LEU A 17 -13.47 11.98 -11.95
CA LEU A 17 -14.39 11.43 -10.95
C LEU A 17 -14.59 12.40 -9.77
N ALA A 18 -13.53 13.10 -9.37
CA ALA A 18 -13.64 14.12 -8.33
C ALA A 18 -14.57 15.25 -8.77
N GLY A 19 -14.45 15.75 -9.99
CA GLY A 19 -15.31 16.81 -10.53
C GLY A 19 -16.78 16.41 -10.64
N ASP A 20 -17.06 15.16 -11.02
CA ASP A 20 -18.42 14.67 -11.20
C ASP A 20 -19.12 14.28 -9.90
N TYR A 21 -18.37 13.78 -8.91
CA TYR A 21 -18.95 13.12 -7.72
C TYR A 21 -18.56 13.73 -6.37
N CYS A 22 -17.53 14.58 -6.29
CA CYS A 22 -17.13 15.21 -5.04
C CYS A 22 -17.76 16.61 -4.89
N GLN A 23 -18.13 16.98 -3.67
CA GLN A 23 -18.73 18.29 -3.40
C GLN A 23 -17.74 19.46 -3.55
N GLN A 24 -16.44 19.16 -3.48
CA GLN A 24 -15.35 20.13 -3.51
C GLN A 24 -14.19 19.54 -4.30
N GLU A 25 -13.29 20.42 -4.75
CA GLU A 25 -12.03 20.00 -5.37
C GLU A 25 -11.23 19.13 -4.39
N VAL A 26 -10.81 17.95 -4.86
CA VAL A 26 -10.06 16.99 -4.08
C VAL A 26 -8.62 16.98 -4.55
N GLY A 27 -7.69 17.23 -3.63
CA GLY A 27 -6.26 17.07 -3.85
C GLY A 27 -5.75 15.66 -3.50
N PRO A 28 -4.44 15.42 -3.66
CA PRO A 28 -3.78 14.18 -3.22
C PRO A 28 -4.00 13.89 -1.73
N CYS A 29 -3.60 12.69 -1.28
CA CYS A 29 -3.68 12.32 0.12
C CYS A 29 -2.98 13.36 1.01
N PRO A 30 -3.64 13.92 2.04
CA PRO A 30 -3.03 14.92 2.91
C PRO A 30 -2.13 14.30 3.99
N LEU A 31 -2.21 12.98 4.20
CA LEU A 31 -1.48 12.26 5.25
C LEU A 31 -0.20 11.61 4.74
N LEU A 32 -0.20 11.15 3.49
CA LEU A 32 0.87 10.36 2.91
C LEU A 32 1.45 11.06 1.68
N HIS A 33 2.77 11.04 1.53
CA HIS A 33 3.53 11.64 0.42
C HIS A 33 4.52 10.64 -0.18
N GLU A 34 4.81 10.83 -1.46
CA GLU A 34 5.72 9.97 -2.22
C GLU A 34 7.11 9.91 -1.57
N GLY A 35 7.69 8.72 -1.53
CA GLY A 35 8.99 8.46 -0.91
C GLY A 35 8.96 8.24 0.60
N GLN A 36 7.81 8.34 1.28
CA GLN A 36 7.72 7.93 2.68
C GLN A 36 7.92 6.42 2.83
N GLU A 37 8.61 6.06 3.90
CA GLU A 37 8.90 4.68 4.24
C GLU A 37 8.47 4.40 5.68
N PHE A 38 7.87 3.22 5.87
CA PHE A 38 7.48 2.69 7.18
C PHE A 38 7.98 1.26 7.28
N VAL A 39 8.41 0.83 8.46
CA VAL A 39 8.79 -0.56 8.72
C VAL A 39 7.91 -1.08 9.83
N THR A 40 7.31 -2.25 9.62
CA THR A 40 6.41 -2.84 10.60
C THR A 40 6.39 -4.37 10.58
N GLY A 41 5.94 -4.95 11.69
CA GLY A 41 5.49 -6.33 11.78
C GLY A 41 3.98 -6.42 11.55
N PHE A 42 3.27 -7.12 12.44
CA PHE A 42 1.81 -7.31 12.35
C PHE A 42 0.99 -6.11 12.82
N GLU A 43 1.62 -5.13 13.46
CA GLU A 43 0.97 -3.93 13.98
C GLU A 43 0.98 -2.80 12.94
N LYS A 44 0.09 -1.83 13.09
CA LYS A 44 0.12 -0.63 12.26
C LYS A 44 1.35 0.23 12.61
N PRO A 45 2.12 0.74 11.63
CA PRO A 45 3.18 1.70 11.92
C PRO A 45 2.63 2.98 12.58
N GLU A 46 3.41 3.58 13.48
CA GLU A 46 3.07 4.87 14.08
C GLU A 46 2.94 5.95 13.00
N GLY A 47 1.92 6.80 13.11
CA GLY A 47 1.65 7.86 12.13
C GLY A 47 1.09 7.40 10.78
N PHE A 48 0.88 6.09 10.58
CA PHE A 48 0.28 5.57 9.35
C PHE A 48 -1.25 5.70 9.35
N CYS A 49 -1.83 5.94 8.17
CA CYS A 49 -3.27 6.09 7.98
C CYS A 49 -4.03 4.79 8.30
N ASP A 50 -5.04 4.84 9.17
CA ASP A 50 -5.83 3.66 9.59
C ASP A 50 -6.58 3.00 8.43
N TRP A 51 -7.12 3.79 7.51
CA TRP A 51 -7.81 3.27 6.33
C TRP A 51 -6.85 2.50 5.43
N ALA A 52 -5.72 3.11 5.07
CA ALA A 52 -4.70 2.46 4.26
C ALA A 52 -4.17 1.21 4.96
N TRP A 53 -3.98 1.24 6.27
CA TRP A 53 -3.55 0.06 7.03
C TRP A 53 -4.52 -1.11 6.89
N ASN A 54 -5.82 -0.86 7.07
CA ASN A 54 -6.84 -1.90 6.92
C ASN A 54 -6.82 -2.55 5.52
N ASP A 55 -6.55 -1.76 4.49
CA ASP A 55 -6.43 -2.27 3.12
C ASP A 55 -5.18 -3.14 2.93
N LEU A 56 -4.05 -2.68 3.48
CA LEU A 56 -2.74 -3.31 3.33
C LEU A 56 -2.52 -4.54 4.23
N LEU A 57 -3.21 -4.61 5.38
CA LEU A 57 -2.99 -5.62 6.43
C LEU A 57 -2.95 -7.05 5.89
N ARG A 58 -3.83 -7.39 4.94
CA ARG A 58 -3.89 -8.73 4.33
C ARG A 58 -2.61 -9.09 3.56
N PHE A 59 -2.04 -8.12 2.83
CA PHE A 59 -0.83 -8.31 2.04
C PHE A 59 0.40 -8.36 2.95
N VAL A 60 0.45 -7.45 3.93
CA VAL A 60 1.49 -7.44 4.96
C VAL A 60 1.51 -8.77 5.71
N THR A 61 0.35 -9.24 6.17
CA THR A 61 0.22 -10.53 6.87
C THR A 61 0.71 -11.68 6.00
N ALA A 62 0.29 -11.75 4.74
CA ALA A 62 0.71 -12.79 3.81
C ALA A 62 2.24 -12.83 3.65
N LEU A 63 2.87 -11.68 3.45
CA LEU A 63 4.34 -11.56 3.35
C LEU A 63 5.02 -12.02 4.64
N LEU A 64 4.58 -11.53 5.80
CA LEU A 64 5.17 -11.86 7.10
C LEU A 64 5.03 -13.34 7.47
N THR A 65 3.97 -14.01 7.01
CA THR A 65 3.76 -15.45 7.25
C THR A 65 4.44 -16.36 6.21
N GLY A 66 5.25 -15.81 5.31
CA GLY A 66 5.99 -16.61 4.33
C GLY A 66 5.32 -16.74 2.95
N GLY A 67 4.11 -16.21 2.77
CA GLY A 67 3.42 -16.17 1.50
C GLY A 67 4.09 -15.21 0.49
N ASN A 68 3.70 -15.33 -0.78
CA ASN A 68 4.19 -14.47 -1.86
C ASN A 68 3.11 -14.23 -2.93
N PHE A 69 3.38 -13.29 -3.83
CA PHE A 69 2.49 -12.91 -4.94
C PHE A 69 3.15 -13.12 -6.31
N LYS A 70 4.05 -14.11 -6.41
CA LYS A 70 4.78 -14.47 -7.63
C LYS A 70 4.46 -15.87 -8.12
N GLU A 71 4.21 -16.81 -7.23
CA GLU A 71 4.00 -18.23 -7.54
C GLU A 71 2.52 -18.63 -7.46
N ASP A 72 2.22 -19.86 -7.88
CA ASP A 72 0.90 -20.48 -7.82
C ASP A 72 -0.21 -19.63 -8.46
N LEU A 73 -1.20 -19.21 -7.68
CA LEU A 73 -2.33 -18.39 -8.13
C LEU A 73 -1.91 -17.03 -8.69
N PHE A 74 -0.71 -16.56 -8.33
CA PHE A 74 -0.16 -15.27 -8.76
C PHE A 74 0.98 -15.43 -9.78
N GLN A 75 1.05 -16.59 -10.45
CA GLN A 75 2.12 -16.86 -11.42
C GLN A 75 2.24 -15.75 -12.48
N GLY A 76 3.40 -15.09 -12.51
CA GLY A 76 3.70 -14.00 -13.44
C GLY A 76 3.19 -12.62 -13.02
N TRP A 77 2.69 -12.45 -11.79
CA TRP A 77 2.20 -11.17 -11.28
C TRP A 77 3.33 -10.29 -10.72
N MET A 78 3.86 -10.60 -9.53
CA MET A 78 5.01 -9.89 -8.97
C MET A 78 6.32 -10.43 -9.52
N LYS A 79 7.32 -9.55 -9.65
CA LYS A 79 8.65 -9.88 -10.20
C LYS A 79 9.46 -10.84 -9.30
N ASP A 80 9.22 -10.80 -7.99
CA ASP A 80 9.90 -11.58 -6.97
C ASP A 80 8.94 -11.97 -5.84
N GLU A 81 9.40 -12.83 -4.93
CA GLU A 81 8.56 -13.38 -3.86
C GLU A 81 8.41 -12.47 -2.65
N ASN A 82 9.20 -11.38 -2.60
CA ASN A 82 9.29 -10.52 -1.44
C ASN A 82 8.52 -9.22 -1.61
N THR A 83 8.01 -8.93 -2.81
CA THR A 83 7.37 -7.65 -3.12
C THR A 83 5.88 -7.80 -3.44
N MET A 84 5.11 -6.76 -3.13
CA MET A 84 3.73 -6.60 -3.57
C MET A 84 3.40 -5.12 -3.80
N ILE A 85 2.72 -4.80 -4.90
CA ILE A 85 2.13 -3.47 -5.11
C ILE A 85 0.68 -3.49 -4.63
N ALA A 86 0.34 -2.60 -3.71
CA ALA A 86 -1.01 -2.46 -3.18
C ALA A 86 -1.39 -0.98 -3.12
N CYS A 87 -2.66 -0.69 -2.86
CA CYS A 87 -3.13 0.70 -2.78
C CYS A 87 -4.14 0.91 -1.64
N CYS A 88 -4.25 2.17 -1.23
CA CYS A 88 -5.41 2.66 -0.49
C CYS A 88 -6.63 2.54 -1.42
N THR A 89 -7.71 1.96 -0.95
CA THR A 89 -8.93 1.71 -1.72
C THR A 89 -9.80 2.95 -1.95
N ASP A 90 -9.28 4.14 -1.66
CA ASP A 90 -9.90 5.41 -2.02
C ASP A 90 -9.93 5.55 -3.55
N GLY A 91 -11.13 5.42 -4.14
CA GLY A 91 -11.32 5.49 -5.59
C GLY A 91 -11.12 6.88 -6.20
N ILE A 92 -11.10 7.94 -5.39
CA ILE A 92 -10.90 9.32 -5.85
C ILE A 92 -9.42 9.69 -5.79
N ARG A 93 -8.72 9.33 -4.72
CA ARG A 93 -7.30 9.69 -4.52
C ARG A 93 -6.47 8.52 -3.98
N PRO A 94 -6.35 7.42 -4.73
CA PRO A 94 -5.62 6.26 -4.24
C PRO A 94 -4.13 6.59 -4.05
N VAL A 95 -3.58 6.07 -2.95
CA VAL A 95 -2.15 6.07 -2.67
C VAL A 95 -1.62 4.68 -3.03
N ILE A 96 -0.54 4.61 -3.80
CA ILE A 96 0.07 3.36 -4.27
C ILE A 96 1.30 3.08 -3.42
N PHE A 97 1.39 1.86 -2.91
CA PHE A 97 2.44 1.39 -2.01
C PHE A 97 3.21 0.23 -2.62
N LEU A 98 4.51 0.20 -2.35
CA LEU A 98 5.32 -0.99 -2.45
C LEU A 98 5.44 -1.60 -1.05
N LEU A 99 5.09 -2.88 -0.94
CA LEU A 99 5.29 -3.68 0.25
C LEU A 99 6.48 -4.61 -0.02
N GLU A 100 7.45 -4.64 0.88
CA GLU A 100 8.66 -5.46 0.76
C GLU A 100 8.87 -6.24 2.04
N ARG A 101 8.92 -7.57 1.94
CA ARG A 101 9.40 -8.41 3.03
C ARG A 101 10.91 -8.21 3.17
N VAL A 102 11.34 -7.81 4.36
CA VAL A 102 12.75 -7.62 4.70
C VAL A 102 13.12 -8.47 5.90
N GLU A 103 14.35 -8.96 5.90
CA GLU A 103 14.95 -9.63 7.05
C GLU A 103 15.83 -8.62 7.78
N ASP A 104 15.59 -8.51 9.08
CA ASP A 104 16.46 -7.80 10.03
C ASP A 104 17.67 -8.68 10.41
#